data_AF-A0A5J6XKC6-F1
#
_entry.id   AF-A0A5J6XKC6-F1
#
_cell.length_a   1.000
_cell.length_b   1.000
_cell.length_c   1.000
_cell.angle_alpha   90.00
_cell.angle_beta   90.00
_cell.angle_gamma   90.00
#
_symmetry.space_group_name_H-M   'P 1'
#
loop_
_entity.id
_entity.type
_entity.pdbx_description
1 polymer ?
#
loop_
_entity_poly.entity_id
_entity_poly.type
_entity_poly.pdbx_seq_one_letter_code
_entity_poly.pdbx_strand_id
1 'polypeptide(L)' 'MSKKEKRWSKFYKYFMIFFYVLLVPIAIFDFFAGGGFPYEILIVGLALPAMRTNHLNIIRAKGG' A
#
# COMPACT_ATOMS: atom_id res chain seq x y z
N MET A 1 -2.81 -20.94 -1.29
CA MET A 1 -1.77 -19.92 -1.06
C MET A 1 -0.59 -20.57 -0.40
N SER A 2 0.59 -20.31 -0.92
CA SER A 2 1.80 -20.80 -0.29
C SER A 2 2.12 -20.08 1.02
N LYS A 3 3.05 -20.63 1.82
CA LYS A 3 3.52 -19.97 3.05
C LYS A 3 4.06 -18.57 2.74
N LYS A 4 4.78 -18.42 1.63
CA LYS A 4 5.34 -17.15 1.16
C LYS A 4 4.24 -16.18 0.74
N GLU A 5 3.29 -16.63 -0.07
CA GLU A 5 2.16 -15.81 -0.51
C GLU A 5 1.30 -15.33 0.68
N LYS A 6 1.02 -16.22 1.65
CA LYS A 6 0.23 -15.89 2.85
C LYS A 6 0.94 -14.86 3.73
N ARG A 7 2.27 -14.95 3.86
CA ARG A 7 3.09 -13.95 4.58
C ARG A 7 3.03 -12.58 3.90
N TRP A 8 3.22 -12.53 2.59
CA TRP A 8 3.16 -11.27 1.83
C TRP A 8 1.76 -10.67 1.81
N SER A 9 0.71 -11.48 1.67
CA SER A 9 -0.66 -10.97 1.74
C SER A 9 -0.99 -10.36 3.10
N LYS A 10 -0.47 -10.92 4.20
CA LYS A 10 -0.61 -10.32 5.54
C LYS A 10 0.16 -9.01 5.65
N PHE A 11 1.40 -8.98 5.16
CA PHE A 11 2.21 -7.77 5.13
C PHE A 11 1.48 -6.63 4.40
N TYR A 12 1.01 -6.89 3.17
CA TYR A 12 0.25 -5.88 2.42
C TYR A 12 -1.01 -5.44 3.14
N LYS A 13 -1.74 -6.35 3.81
CA LYS A 13 -2.93 -5.97 4.58
C LYS A 13 -2.58 -4.96 5.68
N TYR A 14 -1.58 -5.25 6.51
CA TYR A 14 -1.19 -4.34 7.59
C TYR A 14 -0.60 -3.04 7.07
N PHE A 15 0.22 -3.11 6.02
CA PHE A 15 0.81 -1.93 5.40
C PHE A 15 -0.25 -1.03 4.75
N MET A 16 -1.23 -1.60 4.03
CA MET A 16 -2.34 -0.83 3.47
C MET A 16 -3.17 -0.17 4.57
N ILE A 17 -3.46 -0.87 5.67
CA ILE A 17 -4.16 -0.27 6.81
C ILE A 17 -3.36 0.91 7.37
N PHE A 18 -2.07 0.71 7.65
CA PHE A 18 -1.18 1.79 8.11
C PHE A 18 -1.19 2.98 7.14
N PHE A 19 -1.06 2.73 5.84
CA PHE A 19 -0.99 3.76 4.82
C PHE A 19 -2.30 4.56 4.72
N TYR A 20 -3.44 3.87 4.58
CA TYR A 20 -4.72 4.54 4.39
C TYR A 20 -5.33 5.11 5.67
N VAL A 21 -5.02 4.55 6.85
CA VAL A 21 -5.60 5.00 8.12
C VAL A 21 -4.73 6.04 8.82
N LEU A 22 -3.40 6.03 8.59
CA LEU A 22 -2.50 6.97 9.24
C LEU A 22 -1.88 7.94 8.24
N LEU A 23 -1.15 7.46 7.23
CA LEU A 23 -0.41 8.35 6.33
C LEU A 23 -1.33 9.24 5.49
N VAL A 24 -2.38 8.69 4.88
CA VAL A 24 -3.32 9.47 4.06
C VAL A 24 -4.02 10.55 4.90
N PRO A 25 -4.59 10.26 6.09
CA PRO A 25 -5.16 11.29 6.94
C PRO A 25 -4.16 12.35 7.37
N ILE A 26 -2.94 11.96 7.77
CA ILE A 26 -1.89 12.91 8.15
C ILE A 26 -1.58 13.85 6.99
N ALA A 27 -1.45 13.32 5.77
CA ALA A 27 -1.21 14.12 4.57
C ALA A 27 -2.34 15.10 4.26
N ILE A 28 -3.59 14.66 4.46
CA ILE A 28 -4.77 15.51 4.30
C ILE A 28 -4.75 16.63 5.35
N PHE A 29 -4.47 16.31 6.62
CA PHE A 29 -4.35 17.30 7.68
C PHE A 29 -3.23 18.32 7.40
N ASP A 30 -2.06 17.85 6.98
CA ASP A 30 -0.92 18.71 6.63
C ASP A 30 -1.27 19.66 5.47
N PHE A 31 -1.93 19.16 4.44
CA PHE A 31 -2.43 19.98 3.33
C PHE A 31 -3.39 21.08 3.82
N PHE A 32 -4.34 20.75 4.70
CA PHE A 32 -5.25 21.75 5.28
C PHE A 32 -4.58 22.69 6.30
N ALA A 33 -3.45 22.30 6.87
CA ALA A 33 -2.65 23.14 7.77
C ALA A 33 -1.74 24.15 7.03
N GLY A 34 -1.82 24.21 5.70
CA GLY A 34 -1.00 25.08 4.85
C GLY A 34 0.23 24.38 4.26
N GLY A 35 0.33 23.06 4.41
CA GLY A 35 1.32 22.23 3.73
C GLY A 35 1.08 22.13 2.22
N GLY A 36 2.07 21.57 1.51
CA GLY A 36 1.98 21.33 0.07
C GLY A 36 0.98 20.24 -0.30
N PHE A 37 0.54 20.22 -1.56
CA PHE A 37 -0.34 19.16 -2.04
C PHE A 37 0.39 17.79 -2.02
N PRO A 38 -0.20 16.72 -1.45
CA PRO A 38 0.50 15.48 -1.15
C PRO A 38 0.55 14.52 -2.35
N TYR A 39 1.20 14.93 -3.44
CA TYR A 39 1.26 14.18 -4.70
C TYR A 39 1.80 12.76 -4.51
N GLU A 40 2.86 12.60 -3.73
CA GLU A 40 3.54 11.32 -3.52
C GLU A 40 2.60 10.32 -2.82
N ILE A 41 1.87 10.79 -1.80
CA ILE A 41 0.96 9.96 -1.02
C ILE A 41 -0.25 9.54 -1.86
N LEU A 42 -0.75 10.41 -2.72
CA LEU A 42 -1.81 10.06 -3.66
C LEU A 42 -1.35 9.05 -4.69
N ILE A 43 -0.18 9.26 -5.30
CA ILE A 43 0.39 8.33 -6.29
C ILE A 43 0.61 6.95 -5.65
N VAL A 44 1.22 6.89 -4.47
CA VAL A 44 1.43 5.62 -3.75
C VAL A 44 0.10 4.99 -3.36
N GLY A 45 -0.87 5.77 -2.89
CA GLY A 45 -2.21 5.30 -2.53
C GLY A 45 -2.96 4.66 -3.70
N LEU A 46 -2.78 5.20 -4.91
CA LEU A 46 -3.36 4.64 -6.14
C LEU A 46 -2.57 3.42 -6.66
N ALA A 47 -1.24 3.44 -6.52
CA ALA A 47 -0.39 2.35 -7.01
C ALA A 47 -0.39 1.12 -6.09
N LEU A 48 -0.61 1.28 -4.78
CA LEU A 48 -0.53 0.23 -3.77
C LEU A 48 -1.32 -1.05 -4.10
N PRO A 49 -2.61 -0.96 -4.51
CA PRO A 49 -3.41 -2.13 -4.84
C PRO A 49 -2.88 -2.88 -6.07
N ALA A 50 -2.40 -2.14 -7.07
CA ALA A 50 -1.81 -2.71 -8.28
C ALA A 50 -0.48 -3.40 -7.96
N MET A 51 0.39 -2.77 -7.17
CA MET A 51 1.64 -3.35 -6.70
C MET A 51 1.42 -4.64 -5.90
N ARG A 52 0.45 -4.64 -4.99
CA ARG A 52 0.06 -5.84 -4.22
C ARG A 52 -0.31 -6.98 -5.16
N THR A 53 -1.20 -6.72 -6.11
CA THR A 53 -1.70 -7.74 -7.05
C THR A 53 -0.56 -8.28 -7.92
N ASN A 54 0.26 -7.39 -8.48
CA ASN A 54 1.41 -7.76 -9.29
C ASN A 54 2.39 -8.64 -8.51
N HIS A 55 2.78 -8.22 -7.30
CA HIS A 55 3.73 -8.97 -6.49
C HIS A 55 3.19 -10.36 -6.09
N LEU A 56 1.92 -10.47 -5.71
CA LEU A 56 1.32 -11.77 -5.39
C LEU A 56 1.22 -12.68 -6.62
N ASN A 57 0.93 -12.14 -7.79
CA ASN A 57 0.93 -12.89 -9.05
C ASN A 57 2.33 -13.41 -9.40
N ILE A 58 3.37 -12.60 -9.22
CA ILE A 58 4.76 -13.03 -9.41
C ILE A 58 5.12 -14.17 -8.44
N ILE A 59 4.69 -14.10 -7.18
CA ILE A 59 4.91 -15.18 -6.21
C ILE A 59 4.23 -16.47 -6.67
N ARG A 60 2.98 -16.39 -7.13
CA ARG A 60 2.25 -17.56 -7.65
C ARG A 60 2.92 -18.16 -8.87
N ALA A 61 3.34 -17.32 -9.83
CA ALA A 61 3.98 -17.75 -11.06
C ALA A 61 5.33 -18.45 -10.81
N LYS A 62 6.07 -18.02 -9.77
CA LYS A 62 7.36 -18.62 -9.38
C LYS A 62 7.21 -19.87 -8.51
N GLY A 63 6.05 -20.51 -8.48
CA GLY A 63 5.79 -21.72 -7.70
C GLY A 63 5.87 -21.46 -6.19
N GLY A 64 5.43 -20.27 -5.77
CA GLY A 64 5.48 -19.80 -4.39
C GLY A 64 5.01 -20.81 -3.40
#